data_AF-A0A6S8BUZ9-F1
#
_entry.id   AF-A0A6S8BUZ9-F1
#
_cell.length_a   1.000
_cell.length_b   1.000
_cell.length_c   1.000
_cell.angle_alpha   90.00
_cell.angle_beta   90.00
_cell.angle_gamma   90.00
#
_symmetry.space_group_name_H-M   'P 1'
#
loop_
_entity.id
_entity.type
_entity.pdbx_description
1 polymer ?
#
loop_
_entity_poly.entity_id
_entity_poly.type
_entity_poly.pdbx_seq_one_letter_code
_entity_poly.pdbx_strand_id
1 'polypeptide(L)'
;MILIIDLNGLALKLGNLNYFHVCFVYCRCHDLHENLLLSIHSTLKAGGIALITFSHHIPGLELQDLSFFEKAKKMGFQSKFIKTFTGQAMWSDKMVQLYLYSLEKP
;
A
#
# COMPACT_ATOMS: atom_id res chain seq x y z
N MET A 1 -0.63 -12.06 -7.69
CA MET A 1 0.84 -11.94 -7.58
C MET A 1 1.14 -10.77 -6.64
N ILE A 2 1.52 -11.07 -5.40
CA ILE A 2 1.98 -10.05 -4.45
C ILE A 2 3.48 -9.90 -4.71
N LEU A 3 3.87 -8.77 -5.31
CA LEU A 3 5.26 -8.47 -5.57
C LEU A 3 5.79 -7.69 -4.36
N ILE A 4 6.41 -8.40 -3.41
CA ILE A 4 7.17 -7.77 -2.33
C ILE A 4 8.51 -7.37 -2.95
N ILE A 5 8.62 -6.13 -3.43
CA ILE A 5 9.89 -5.61 -3.92
C ILE A 5 10.67 -5.09 -2.72
N ASP A 6 11.71 -5.82 -2.32
CA ASP A 6 12.82 -5.24 -1.56
C ASP A 6 13.64 -4.38 -2.53
N LEU A 7 13.21 -3.13 -2.72
CA LEU A 7 13.98 -2.14 -3.47
C LEU A 7 15.14 -1.68 -2.58
N ASN A 8 16.21 -2.46 -2.54
CA ASN A 8 17.53 -2.05 -2.02
C ASN A 8 18.12 -0.81 -2.74
N GLY A 9 17.37 -0.14 -3.62
CA GLY A 9 17.70 1.16 -4.24
C GLY A 9 16.68 2.28 -3.98
N LEU A 10 15.53 2.00 -3.34
CA LEU A 10 14.55 3.02 -2.92
C LEU A 10 14.58 3.15 -1.39
N ALA A 11 15.78 3.16 -0.82
CA ALA A 11 16.03 3.54 0.56
C ALA A 11 15.71 5.04 0.72
N LEU A 12 14.42 5.37 0.82
CA LEU A 12 13.99 6.53 1.57
C LEU A 12 14.66 6.39 2.94
N LYS A 13 15.56 7.33 3.24
CA LYS A 13 16.33 7.41 4.48
C LYS A 13 15.40 7.71 5.66
N LEU A 14 14.49 6.79 5.97
CA LEU A 14 13.68 6.76 7.16
C LEU A 14 14.56 6.07 8.21
N GLY A 15 15.15 6.87 9.08
CA GLY A 15 16.26 6.48 9.95
C GLY A 15 16.02 5.20 10.77
N ASN A 16 17.10 4.48 11.07
CA ASN A 16 17.28 3.43 12.07
C ASN A 16 16.01 2.75 12.62
N LEU A 17 15.32 1.97 11.80
CA LEU A 17 14.27 1.09 12.29
C LEU A 17 14.56 -0.35 11.83
N ASN A 18 14.86 -1.22 12.80
CA ASN A 18 15.01 -2.65 12.62
C ASN A 18 13.62 -3.31 12.46
N TYR A 19 13.50 -4.30 11.56
CA TYR A 19 12.32 -5.17 11.27
C TYR A 19 11.30 -4.62 10.22
N PHE A 20 11.22 -5.26 9.04
CA PHE A 20 10.39 -4.94 7.85
C PHE A 20 9.39 -3.76 7.98
N HIS A 21 9.75 -2.60 7.41
CA HIS A 21 8.97 -1.34 7.50
C HIS A 21 8.11 -1.02 6.28
N VAL A 22 8.19 -1.81 5.21
CA VAL A 22 7.67 -1.43 3.90
C VAL A 22 7.18 -2.66 3.14
N CYS A 23 5.86 -2.83 3.08
CA CYS A 23 5.21 -3.79 2.16
C CYS A 23 4.57 -3.00 1.02
N PHE A 24 5.15 -3.06 -0.19
CA PHE A 24 4.53 -2.46 -1.38
C PHE A 24 3.43 -3.36 -1.88
N VAL A 25 2.20 -2.84 -1.90
CA VAL A 25 1.07 -3.58 -2.43
C VAL A 25 0.37 -2.79 -3.51
N TYR A 26 0.32 -3.38 -4.70
CA TYR A 26 -0.53 -2.95 -5.79
C TYR A 26 -1.89 -3.63 -5.67
N CYS A 27 -2.90 -2.86 -5.28
CA CYS A 27 -4.21 -3.39 -4.93
C CYS A 27 -5.23 -3.05 -6.01
N ARG A 28 -5.31 -3.86 -7.07
CA ARG A 28 -6.29 -3.70 -8.16
C ARG A 28 -7.50 -4.62 -8.03
N CYS A 29 -7.39 -5.70 -7.25
CA CYS A 29 -8.42 -6.73 -7.15
C CYS A 29 -9.18 -6.58 -5.84
N HIS A 30 -10.36 -5.95 -5.90
CA HIS A 30 -11.20 -5.66 -4.74
C HIS A 30 -11.56 -6.91 -3.92
N ASP A 31 -11.74 -8.06 -4.57
CA ASP A 31 -12.04 -9.34 -3.92
C ASP A 31 -10.90 -9.86 -3.01
N LEU A 32 -9.67 -9.43 -3.27
CA LEU A 32 -8.48 -9.86 -2.52
C LEU A 32 -8.07 -8.88 -1.42
N HIS A 33 -8.77 -7.76 -1.25
CA HIS A 33 -8.44 -6.74 -0.25
C HIS A 33 -8.33 -7.34 1.16
N GLU A 34 -9.24 -8.24 1.51
CA GLU A 34 -9.32 -8.83 2.84
C GLU A 34 -8.18 -9.83 3.10
N ASN A 35 -7.94 -10.75 2.16
CA ASN A 35 -6.82 -11.70 2.26
C ASN A 35 -5.47 -10.99 2.32
N LEU A 36 -5.35 -9.89 1.59
CA LEU A 36 -4.15 -9.05 1.61
C LEU A 36 -3.98 -8.37 2.97
N LEU A 37 -5.03 -7.75 3.52
CA LEU A 37 -4.98 -7.12 4.83
C LEU A 37 -4.66 -8.13 5.94
N LEU A 38 -5.20 -9.35 5.87
CA LEU A 38 -4.85 -10.45 6.77
C LEU A 38 -3.37 -10.79 6.67
N SER A 39 -2.81 -10.87 5.46
CA SER A 39 -1.39 -11.13 5.23
C SER A 39 -0.49 -10.01 5.79
N ILE A 40 -0.89 -8.75 5.59
CA ILE A 40 -0.19 -7.59 6.17
C ILE A 40 -0.24 -7.67 7.70
N HIS A 41 -1.42 -7.96 8.26
CA HIS A 41 -1.63 -8.05 9.70
C HIS A 41 -0.84 -9.18 10.36
N SER A 42 -0.76 -10.35 9.73
CA SER A 42 0.03 -11.48 10.26
C SER A 42 1.54 -11.23 10.19
N THR A 43 1.98 -10.42 9.24
CA THR A 43 3.41 -10.17 8.97
C THR A 43 3.96 -9.00 9.79
N LEU A 44 3.17 -7.93 9.98
CA LEU A 44 3.58 -6.77 10.76
C LEU A 44 3.54 -7.06 12.27
N LYS A 45 4.56 -6.60 12.99
CA LYS A 45 4.50 -6.43 14.45
C LYS A 45 3.56 -5.27 14.80
N ALA A 46 3.11 -5.20 16.06
CA ALA A 46 2.39 -4.04 16.58
C ALA A 46 3.23 -2.76 16.40
N GLY A 47 2.60 -1.67 15.96
CA GLY A 47 3.28 -0.43 15.55
C GLY A 47 4.10 -0.54 14.25
N GLY A 48 4.07 -1.69 13.57
CA GLY A 48 4.70 -1.88 12.27
C GLY A 48 3.96 -1.13 11.17
N ILE A 49 4.70 -0.62 10.18
CA ILE A 49 4.14 0.16 9.07
C ILE A 49 4.24 -0.64 7.77
N ALA A 50 3.18 -0.61 6.96
CA ALA A 50 3.18 -1.00 5.56
C ALA A 50 2.99 0.25 4.68
N LEU A 51 3.62 0.29 3.51
CA LEU A 51 3.51 1.40 2.55
C LEU A 51 2.78 0.95 1.30
N ILE A 52 1.54 1.38 1.14
CA ILE A 52 0.66 0.93 0.08
C ILE A 52 0.71 1.95 -1.06
N THR A 53 0.95 1.47 -2.28
CA THR A 53 0.99 2.28 -3.48
C THR A 53 0.00 1.77 -4.50
N PHE A 54 -0.89 2.63 -4.98
CA PHE A 54 -1.86 2.27 -5.99
C PHE A 54 -2.09 3.44 -6.94
N SER A 55 -2.66 3.16 -8.10
CA SER A 55 -3.11 4.18 -9.06
C SER A 55 -4.59 3.95 -9.35
N HIS A 56 -5.37 5.02 -9.36
CA HIS A 56 -6.74 4.99 -9.86
C HIS A 56 -6.69 4.73 -11.37
N HIS A 57 -6.98 3.50 -11.78
CA HIS A 57 -6.95 3.12 -13.20
C HIS A 57 -8.30 3.33 -13.89
N ILE A 58 -9.39 3.48 -13.12
CA ILE A 58 -10.75 3.61 -13.64
C ILE A 58 -11.40 4.86 -13.03
N PRO A 59 -11.61 5.92 -13.82
CA PRO A 59 -12.37 7.09 -13.38
C PRO A 59 -13.76 6.70 -12.88
N GLY A 60 -14.18 7.22 -11.73
CA GLY A 60 -15.47 6.94 -11.11
C GLY A 60 -15.50 5.76 -10.13
N LEU A 61 -14.39 5.03 -9.97
CA LEU A 61 -14.26 3.93 -8.98
C LEU A 61 -13.33 4.28 -7.81
N GLU A 62 -13.03 5.56 -7.61
CA GLU A 62 -12.11 6.03 -6.56
C GLU A 62 -12.58 5.59 -5.17
N LEU A 63 -13.89 5.55 -4.94
CA LEU A 63 -14.49 5.06 -3.70
C LEU A 63 -14.26 3.56 -3.46
N GLN A 64 -14.18 2.75 -4.53
CA GLN A 64 -13.92 1.31 -4.40
C GLN A 64 -12.45 1.04 -4.08
N ASP A 65 -11.53 1.84 -4.61
CA ASP A 65 -10.11 1.77 -4.25
C ASP A 65 -9.92 2.15 -2.76
N LEU A 66 -10.67 3.14 -2.28
CA LEU A 66 -10.64 3.55 -0.88
C LEU A 66 -11.26 2.51 0.08
N SER A 67 -12.07 1.57 -0.43
CA SER A 67 -12.65 0.49 0.39
C SER A 67 -11.61 -0.40 1.07
N PHE A 68 -10.39 -0.47 0.49
CA PHE A 68 -9.25 -1.14 1.12
C PHE A 68 -8.93 -0.53 2.49
N PHE A 69 -8.87 0.80 2.58
CA PHE A 69 -8.54 1.52 3.81
C PHE A 69 -9.69 1.46 4.82
N GLU A 70 -10.94 1.45 4.35
CA GLU A 70 -12.10 1.22 5.23
C GLU A 70 -12.08 -0.17 5.85
N LYS A 71 -11.73 -1.21 5.08
CA LYS A 71 -11.52 -2.57 5.62
C LYS A 71 -10.34 -2.60 6.58
N ALA A 72 -9.23 -1.93 6.25
CA ALA A 72 -8.06 -1.86 7.13
C ALA A 72 -8.40 -1.22 8.49
N LYS A 73 -9.17 -0.13 8.47
CA LYS A 73 -9.65 0.56 9.67
C LYS A 73 -10.50 -0.36 10.55
N LYS A 74 -11.37 -1.19 9.96
CA LYS A 74 -12.15 -2.20 10.72
C LYS A 74 -11.28 -3.25 11.41
N MET A 75 -10.08 -3.52 10.86
CA MET A 75 -9.07 -4.39 11.47
C MET A 75 -8.14 -3.66 12.46
N GLY A 76 -8.41 -2.39 12.75
CA GLY A 76 -7.65 -1.58 13.70
C GLY A 76 -6.43 -0.86 13.12
N PHE A 77 -6.15 -0.99 11.81
CA PHE A 77 -5.05 -0.24 11.20
C PHE A 77 -5.32 1.26 11.18
N GLN A 78 -4.25 2.05 11.32
CA GLN A 78 -4.28 3.48 11.06
C GLN A 78 -3.71 3.76 9.67
N SER A 79 -4.53 4.32 8.78
CA SER A 79 -4.09 4.72 7.44
C SER A 79 -3.79 6.21 7.38
N LYS A 80 -2.68 6.58 6.74
CA LYS A 80 -2.31 7.99 6.51
C LYS A 80 -1.83 8.18 5.08
N PHE A 81 -2.40 9.17 4.39
CA PHE A 81 -1.90 9.60 3.08
C PHE A 81 -0.53 10.26 3.25
N ILE A 82 0.43 9.86 2.41
CA ILE A 82 1.79 10.41 2.43
C ILE A 82 1.97 11.41 1.29
N LYS A 83 1.77 10.96 0.04
CA LYS A 83 1.97 11.78 -1.16
C LYS A 83 1.34 11.17 -2.40
N THR A 84 1.18 12.01 -3.41
CA THR A 84 0.91 11.59 -4.80
C THR A 84 2.15 11.88 -5.64
N PHE A 85 2.47 10.98 -6.57
CA PHE A 85 3.54 11.19 -7.54
C PHE A 85 3.18 10.59 -8.89
N THR A 86 3.77 11.09 -9.95
CA THR A 86 3.59 10.55 -11.30
C THR A 86 4.61 9.44 -11.52
N GLY A 87 4.15 8.27 -11.97
CA GLY A 87 5.00 7.14 -12.29
C GLY A 87 4.49 6.38 -13.51
N GLN A 88 5.34 5.54 -14.09
CA GLN A 88 4.93 4.70 -15.20
C GLN A 88 3.98 3.60 -14.70
N ALA A 89 2.90 3.36 -15.42
CA ALA A 89 2.02 2.24 -15.12
C ALA A 89 2.79 0.92 -15.29
N MET A 90 2.60 -0.01 -14.35
CA MET A 90 3.35 -1.28 -14.32
C MET A 90 3.26 -2.09 -15.63
N TRP A 91 2.17 -1.95 -16.38
CA TRP A 91 1.89 -2.72 -17.59
C TRP A 91 1.58 -1.83 -18.81
N SER A 92 2.04 -0.58 -18.81
CA SER A 92 1.79 0.36 -19.91
C SER A 92 2.83 1.47 -19.95
N ASP A 93 3.09 1.99 -21.15
CA ASP A 93 3.92 3.19 -21.34
C ASP A 93 3.24 4.49 -20.89
N LYS A 94 2.03 4.40 -20.35
CA LYS A 94 1.31 5.55 -19.81
C LYS A 94 1.88 5.95 -18.45
N MET A 95 2.08 7.26 -18.29
CA MET A 95 2.29 7.86 -16.98
C MET A 95 0.95 7.96 -16.24
N VAL A 96 0.94 7.56 -14.97
CA VAL A 96 -0.24 7.59 -14.11
C VAL A 96 0.08 8.27 -12.78
N GLN A 97 -0.94 8.78 -12.11
CA GLN A 97 -0.81 9.24 -10.73
C GLN A 97 -0.83 8.03 -9.79
N LEU A 98 0.21 7.91 -8.98
CA LEU A 98 0.36 6.93 -7.92
C LEU A 98 0.17 7.62 -6.58
N TYR A 99 -0.61 6.98 -5.71
CA TYR A 99 -0.92 7.42 -4.37
C TYR A 99 -0.19 6.54 -3.38
N LEU A 100 0.50 7.15 -2.43
CA LEU A 100 1.21 6.47 -1.37
C LEU A 100 0.53 6.72 -0.03
N TYR A 101 0.20 5.64 0.66
CA TYR A 101 -0.35 5.64 2.02
C TYR A 101 0.53 4.78 2.93
N SER A 102 0.59 5.13 4.21
CA SER A 102 1.03 4.21 5.26
C SER A 102 -0.17 3.55 5.90
N LEU A 103 -0.05 2.25 6.23
CA LEU A 103 -0.89 1.54 7.19
C LEU A 103 -0.04 1.16 8.38
N GLU A 104 -0.41 1.62 9.57
CA GLU A 104 0.21 1.23 10.82
C GLU A 104 -0.65 0.20 11.55
N LYS A 105 -0.05 -0.92 11.94
CA LYS A 105 -0.71 -1.97 12.72
C LYS A 105 -0.88 -1.48 14.18
N PRO A 106 -2.06 -1.69 14.81
CA PRO A 106 -2.26 -1.37 16.21
C PRO A 106 -1.28 -2.12 17.13
#